data_AF-A0A967N7F5-F1
#
_entry.id   AF-A0A967N7F5-F1
#
_cell.length_a   1.000
_cell.length_b   1.000
_cell.length_c   1.000
_cell.angle_alpha   90.00
_cell.angle_beta   90.00
_cell.angle_gamma   90.00
#
_symmetry.space_group_name_H-M   'P 1'
#
loop_
_entity.id
_entity.type
_entity.pdbx_description
1 polymer ?
#
loop_
_entity_poly.entity_id
_entity_poly.type
_entity_poly.pdbx_seq_one_letter_code
_entity_poly.pdbx_strand_id
1 'polypeptide(L)'
;MDEPWQIYYEEFRTRAEDVAERTYGRADEMAEAAHDAYEGTADLLVSDLDYEEEEALALAKAFARGVGKWIDEGGTDWEGLRERLEIQQQEWELMGDVPV
;
A
#
# COMPACT_ATOMS: atom_id res chain seq x y z
N MET A 1 14.34 -4.49 9.54
CA MET A 1 13.26 -3.52 9.70
C MET A 1 12.66 -3.45 8.32
N ASP A 2 11.44 -3.93 8.19
CA ASP A 2 10.75 -3.96 6.91
C ASP A 2 10.43 -2.52 6.51
N GLU A 3 10.60 -2.21 5.23
CA GLU A 3 10.33 -0.87 4.72
C GLU A 3 8.80 -0.64 4.68
N PRO A 4 8.30 0.59 4.86
CA PRO A 4 6.86 0.90 4.83
C PRO A 4 6.11 0.29 3.64
N TRP A 5 6.72 0.30 2.45
CA TRP A 5 6.12 -0.29 1.25
C TRP A 5 5.98 -1.82 1.37
N GLN A 6 6.92 -2.49 2.05
CA GLN A 6 6.89 -3.94 2.28
C GLN A 6 5.74 -4.31 3.21
N ILE A 7 5.60 -3.57 4.31
CA ILE A 7 4.51 -3.75 5.29
C ILE A 7 3.17 -3.64 4.57
N TYR A 8 2.96 -2.55 3.83
CA TYR A 8 1.72 -2.34 3.08
C TYR A 8 1.45 -3.45 2.06
N TYR A 9 2.48 -3.86 1.31
CA TYR A 9 2.35 -4.89 0.30
C TYR A 9 1.95 -6.24 0.91
N GLU A 10 2.59 -6.65 2.00
CA GLU A 10 2.29 -7.89 2.70
C GLU A 10 0.88 -7.86 3.29
N GLU A 11 0.52 -6.77 3.97
CA GLU A 11 -0.82 -6.56 4.54
C GLU A 11 -1.90 -6.65 3.47
N PHE A 12 -1.70 -6.01 2.32
CA PHE A 12 -2.62 -6.06 1.19
C PHE A 12 -2.68 -7.46 0.58
N ARG A 13 -1.53 -8.07 0.31
CA ARG A 13 -1.44 -9.40 -0.31
C ARG A 13 -2.14 -10.46 0.53
N THR A 14 -1.93 -10.46 1.85
CA THR A 14 -2.58 -11.40 2.77
C THR A 14 -4.09 -11.22 2.80
N ARG A 15 -4.62 -10.00 2.68
CA ARG A 15 -6.08 -9.77 2.63
C ARG A 15 -6.67 -10.07 1.26
N ALA A 16 -5.90 -9.86 0.20
CA ALA A 16 -6.31 -10.04 -1.18
C ALA A 16 -6.20 -11.49 -1.67
N GLU A 17 -5.47 -12.37 -0.98
CA GLU A 17 -5.22 -13.75 -1.43
C GLU A 17 -6.49 -14.60 -1.55
N ASP A 18 -7.49 -14.30 -0.72
CA ASP A 18 -8.78 -14.99 -0.71
C ASP A 18 -9.77 -14.45 -1.75
N VAL A 19 -9.46 -13.30 -2.39
CA VAL A 19 -10.34 -12.69 -3.38
C VAL A 19 -10.24 -13.47 -4.70
N ALA A 20 -11.27 -14.26 -4.98
CA ALA A 20 -11.30 -15.11 -6.16
C ALA A 20 -11.23 -14.33 -7.48
N GLU A 21 -10.29 -14.71 -8.35
CA GLU A 21 -9.95 -14.00 -9.61
C GLU A 21 -11.12 -13.87 -10.60
N ARG A 22 -12.17 -14.69 -10.49
CA ARG A 22 -13.29 -14.76 -11.44
C ARG A 22 -14.62 -14.30 -10.86
N THR A 23 -14.62 -13.66 -9.70
CA THR A 23 -15.85 -13.25 -9.01
C THR A 23 -16.34 -11.89 -9.50
N TYR A 24 -17.65 -11.78 -9.71
CA TYR A 24 -18.32 -10.49 -9.91
C TYR A 24 -18.18 -9.68 -8.61
N GLY A 25 -17.57 -8.50 -8.67
CA GLY A 25 -17.25 -7.71 -7.47
C GLY A 25 -15.80 -7.82 -7.00
N ARG A 26 -14.93 -8.54 -7.72
CA ARG A 26 -13.49 -8.63 -7.40
C ARG A 26 -12.84 -7.26 -7.16
N ALA A 27 -13.15 -6.26 -7.98
CA ALA A 27 -12.56 -4.93 -7.83
C ALA A 27 -12.97 -4.26 -6.51
N ASP A 28 -14.24 -4.43 -6.10
CA ASP A 28 -14.76 -3.90 -4.84
C ASP A 28 -14.12 -4.62 -3.63
N GLU A 29 -14.04 -5.96 -3.68
CA GLU A 29 -13.39 -6.76 -2.63
C GLU A 29 -11.89 -6.44 -2.52
N MET A 30 -11.19 -6.26 -3.66
CA MET A 30 -9.80 -5.81 -3.67
C MET A 30 -9.64 -4.39 -3.11
N ALA A 31 -10.60 -3.49 -3.37
CA ALA A 31 -10.56 -2.14 -2.85
C ALA A 31 -10.78 -2.09 -1.34
N GLU A 32 -11.66 -2.95 -0.81
CA GLU A 32 -11.85 -3.16 0.63
C GLU A 32 -10.56 -3.69 1.28
N ALA A 33 -9.95 -4.74 0.70
CA ALA A 33 -8.66 -5.25 1.17
C ALA A 33 -7.55 -4.19 1.16
N ALA A 34 -7.53 -3.30 0.16
CA ALA A 34 -6.59 -2.19 0.09
C ALA A 34 -6.84 -1.14 1.18
N HIS A 35 -8.11 -0.88 1.53
CA HIS A 35 -8.46 0.01 2.63
C HIS A 35 -8.02 -0.54 3.98
N ASP A 36 -8.28 -1.82 4.24
CA ASP A 36 -7.86 -2.48 5.47
C ASP A 36 -6.33 -2.54 5.61
N ALA A 37 -5.61 -2.76 4.50
CA ALA A 37 -4.14 -2.72 4.48
C ALA A 37 -3.60 -1.31 4.75
N TYR A 38 -4.30 -0.28 4.30
CA TYR A 38 -3.98 1.11 4.61
C TYR A 38 -4.07 1.40 6.11
N GLU A 39 -5.18 1.01 6.75
CA GLU A 39 -5.36 1.24 8.20
C GLU A 39 -4.34 0.45 9.01
N GLY A 40 -4.15 -0.84 8.71
CA GLY A 40 -3.18 -1.69 9.39
C GLY A 40 -1.73 -1.21 9.22
N THR A 41 -1.38 -0.74 8.03
CA THR A 41 -0.03 -0.18 7.80
C THR A 41 0.17 1.10 8.59
N ALA A 42 -0.78 2.04 8.54
CA ALA A 42 -0.64 3.31 9.25
C ALA A 42 -0.45 3.09 10.76
N ASP A 43 -1.22 2.17 11.35
CA ASP A 43 -1.07 1.79 12.76
C ASP A 43 0.32 1.23 13.06
N LEU A 44 0.83 0.31 12.23
CA LEU A 44 2.17 -0.28 12.41
C LEU A 44 3.30 0.75 12.25
N LEU A 45 3.19 1.69 11.31
CA LEU A 45 4.18 2.74 11.13
C LEU A 45 4.30 3.62 12.38
N VAL A 46 3.17 3.94 13.02
CA VAL A 46 3.14 4.74 14.24
C VAL A 46 3.62 3.94 15.45
N SER A 47 3.19 2.68 15.60
CA SER A 47 3.46 1.90 16.81
C SER A 47 4.86 1.27 16.85
N ASP A 48 5.38 0.83 15.70
CA ASP A 48 6.56 -0.02 15.63
C ASP A 48 7.77 0.67 14.97
N LEU A 49 7.52 1.73 14.19
CA LEU A 49 8.54 2.43 13.40
C LEU A 49 8.70 3.92 13.76
N ASP A 50 8.02 4.38 14.81
CA ASP A 50 8.11 5.75 15.35
C ASP A 50 7.81 6.87 14.31
N TYR A 51 6.99 6.59 13.30
CA TYR A 51 6.51 7.64 12.38
C TYR A 51 5.56 8.59 13.09
N GLU A 52 5.57 9.86 12.71
CA GLU A 52 4.49 10.77 13.09
C GLU A 52 3.18 10.32 12.42
N GLU A 53 2.05 10.44 13.13
CA GLU A 53 0.74 9.98 12.65
C GLU A 53 0.38 10.59 11.29
N GLU A 54 0.63 11.89 11.09
CA GLU A 54 0.37 12.56 9.82
C GLU A 54 1.23 12.01 8.67
N GLU A 55 2.50 11.69 8.95
CA GLU A 55 3.43 11.12 7.97
C GLU A 55 3.05 9.67 7.61
N ALA A 56 2.74 8.86 8.62
CA ALA A 56 2.28 7.48 8.45
C ALA A 56 1.01 7.42 7.58
N LEU A 57 0.01 8.26 7.89
CA LEU A 57 -1.23 8.34 7.12
C LEU A 57 -0.99 8.84 5.69
N ALA A 58 -0.11 9.82 5.50
CA ALA A 58 0.22 10.34 4.18
C ALA A 58 0.90 9.28 3.30
N LEU A 59 1.85 8.53 3.87
CA LEU A 59 2.59 7.48 3.19
C LEU A 59 1.68 6.28 2.86
N ALA A 60 0.92 5.77 3.84
CA ALA A 60 -0.02 4.67 3.63
C ALA A 60 -1.09 5.04 2.57
N LYS A 61 -1.56 6.29 2.55
CA LYS A 61 -2.51 6.79 1.55
C LYS A 61 -1.91 6.84 0.14
N ALA A 62 -0.61 7.13 0.02
CA ALA A 62 0.09 7.09 -1.27
C ALA A 62 0.10 5.66 -1.84
N PHE A 63 0.40 4.67 -1.00
CA PHE A 63 0.35 3.25 -1.37
C PHE A 63 -1.06 2.79 -1.75
N ALA A 64 -2.08 3.14 -0.96
CA ALA A 64 -3.47 2.84 -1.25
C ALA A 64 -3.92 3.38 -2.62
N ARG A 65 -3.49 4.59 -2.97
CA ARG A 65 -3.72 5.16 -4.31
C ARG A 65 -2.99 4.39 -5.41
N GLY A 66 -1.77 3.92 -5.13
CA GLY A 66 -1.00 3.06 -6.03
C GLY A 66 -1.73 1.75 -6.33
N VAL A 67 -2.19 1.07 -5.29
CA VAL A 67 -2.98 -0.17 -5.39
C VAL A 67 -4.33 0.08 -6.06
N GLY A 68 -5.07 1.12 -5.70
CA GLY A 68 -6.36 1.44 -6.33
C GLY A 68 -6.23 1.58 -7.85
N LYS A 69 -5.20 2.28 -8.33
CA LYS A 69 -4.92 2.37 -9.77
C LYS A 69 -4.54 1.01 -10.38
N TRP A 70 -3.77 0.18 -9.68
CA TRP A 70 -3.47 -1.18 -10.14
C TRP A 70 -4.72 -2.06 -10.23
N ILE A 71 -5.65 -1.96 -9.27
CA ILE A 71 -6.95 -2.65 -9.30
C ILE A 71 -7.79 -2.19 -10.50
N ASP A 72 -7.90 -0.88 -10.73
CA ASP A 72 -8.62 -0.28 -11.85
C ASP A 72 -8.07 -0.73 -13.22
N GLU A 73 -6.76 -0.99 -13.28
CA GLU A 73 -6.05 -1.52 -14.46
C GLU A 73 -6.27 -3.03 -14.67
N GLY A 74 -7.06 -3.69 -13.80
CA GLY A 74 -7.30 -5.13 -13.83
C GLY A 74 -6.19 -5.94 -13.18
N GLY A 75 -5.47 -5.35 -12.22
CA GLY A 75 -4.25 -5.84 -11.61
C GLY A 75 -4.24 -7.33 -11.26
N THR A 76 -3.31 -8.06 -11.87
CA THR A 76 -2.97 -9.46 -11.58
C THR A 76 -1.46 -9.67 -11.41
N ASP A 77 -0.66 -8.69 -11.86
CA ASP A 77 0.79 -8.70 -11.74
C ASP A 77 1.24 -8.18 -10.37
N TRP A 78 1.46 -9.12 -9.46
CA TRP A 78 1.92 -8.85 -8.09
C TRP A 78 3.37 -8.38 -8.01
N GLU A 79 4.21 -8.74 -8.98
CA GLU A 79 5.61 -8.30 -9.03
C GLU A 79 5.68 -6.85 -9.50
N GLY A 80 4.92 -6.50 -10.54
CA GLY A 80 4.78 -5.11 -10.98
C GLY A 80 4.16 -4.20 -9.90
N LEU A 81 3.23 -4.72 -9.08
CA LEU A 81 2.72 -3.96 -7.94
C LEU A 81 3.81 -3.71 -6.88
N ARG A 82 4.63 -4.73 -6.60
CA ARG A 82 5.73 -4.64 -5.64
C ARG A 82 6.72 -3.54 -6.03
N GLU A 83 7.25 -3.59 -7.27
CA GLU A 83 8.17 -2.56 -7.78
C GLU A 83 7.55 -1.16 -7.71
N ARG A 84 6.26 -1.05 -8.02
CA ARG A 84 5.57 0.24 -7.99
C ARG A 84 5.50 0.86 -6.61
N LEU A 85 5.22 0.06 -5.57
CA LEU A 85 5.18 0.54 -4.19
C LEU A 85 6.56 0.95 -3.69
N GLU A 86 7.59 0.17 -4.04
CA GLU A 86 8.99 0.49 -3.74
C GLU A 86 9.38 1.84 -4.36
N ILE A 87 9.09 2.05 -5.66
CA ILE A 87 9.35 3.33 -6.34
C ILE A 87 8.60 4.48 -5.67
N GLN A 88 7.34 4.29 -5.28
CA GLN A 88 6.56 5.33 -4.61
C GLN A 88 7.18 5.76 -3.27
N GLN A 89 7.71 4.83 -2.48
CA GLN A 89 8.43 5.17 -1.26
C GLN A 89 9.73 5.92 -1.56
N GLN A 90 10.54 5.44 -2.52
CA GLN A 90 11.77 6.12 -2.92
C GLN A 90 11.50 7.56 -3.39
N GLU A 91 10.45 7.77 -4.18
CA GLU A 91 10.02 9.11 -4.60
C GLU A 91 9.60 9.98 -3.41
N TRP A 92 8.90 9.41 -2.43
CA TRP A 92 8.50 10.12 -1.21
C TRP A 92 9.71 10.54 -0.37
N GLU A 93 10.66 9.63 -0.16
CA GLU A 93 11.90 9.89 0.58
C GLU A 93 12.75 10.98 -0.10
N LEU A 94 12.84 10.95 -1.44
CA LEU A 94 13.51 11.98 -2.22
C LEU A 94 12.85 13.36 -2.11
N MET A 95 11.53 13.43 -1.89
CA MET A 95 10.81 14.69 -1.67
C MET A 95 10.93 15.22 -0.24
N GLY A 96 11.08 14.35 0.75
CA GLY A 96 11.31 14.73 2.15
C GLY A 96 12.71 15.29 2.42
N ASP A 97 13.70 14.93 1.59
CA ASP A 97 15.10 15.38 1.71
C ASP A 97 15.40 16.68 0.94
N VAL A 98 14.36 17.39 0.45
CA VAL A 98 14.52 18.71 -0.17
C VAL A 98 14.54 19.78 0.93
N PRO A 99 15.68 20.43 1.23
CA PRO A 99 15.70 21.51 2.20
C PRO A 99 14.88 22.69 1.66
N VAL A 100 13.88 23.10 2.44
CA VAL A 100 13.08 24.32 2.20
C VAL A 100 13.90 25.57 2.51
#